data_AF-A0A2V7GPR3-F1
#
_entry.id   AF-A0A2V7GPR3-F1
#
_cell.length_a   1.000
_cell.length_b   1.000
_cell.length_c   1.000
_cell.angle_alpha   90.00
_cell.angle_beta   90.00
_cell.angle_gamma   90.00
#
_symmetry.space_group_name_H-M   'P 1'
#
loop_
_entity.id
_entity.type
_entity.pdbx_description
1 polymer ?
#
loop_
_entity_poly.entity_id
_entity_poly.type
_entity_poly.pdbx_seq_one_letter_code
_entity_poly.pdbx_strand_id
1 'polypeptide(L)'
;TVLTALYAAGGVTERAEMRAVDVRRGGKTITTLDLYDYLLRGDTRSDIRLETGDVIFVPVHGTRVEVSGAVVRPAMYDLKSGEGLGSVIRAAGGFRADAALRRVTVYRILPAAERGSSPSGRVAIDVALKPVSGERGAGPTDDPLGSVRVPTLQLEDGDSIVVDALPSMGEGYYVGIAGMVMKPGAYPWHPGITLRDLVLLARGPRVGADLKEAEVARLPEDRAQGQLATTLRVPLDSSYLLARDSLGRYTGPPGVSVAAAGAPDVTLQPFDNVLILREPGFDYQRIVVVTGEVRYPGTYSLHTKTDRLADVIGRAGGLTPQAYAEGIRFVRRESGVGRINVDLRRALQDTTSRYNILLQPDDAIDIPEYEPSVKVTGAVNSPGSVLWQQGRDLDYYIGAAGGFAQLANKGAVSVRYANGEVRTRHRTIFGTSNPRPGPGAEVMVPAKDPTAPHTDYVALFGAIAQVLASTVAIIVVATKL
;
A
#
# COMPACT_ATOMS: atom_id res chain seq x y z
N THR A 1 -48.38 -31.04 0.82
CA THR A 1 -48.51 -31.25 -0.63
C THR A 1 -47.40 -32.17 -1.08
N VAL A 2 -47.23 -32.42 -2.37
CA VAL A 2 -46.13 -33.26 -2.88
C VAL A 2 -44.78 -32.69 -2.43
N LEU A 3 -44.58 -31.39 -2.59
CA LEU A 3 -43.35 -30.70 -2.15
C LEU A 3 -43.11 -30.83 -0.65
N THR A 4 -44.16 -30.67 0.18
CA THR A 4 -44.02 -30.86 1.64
C THR A 4 -43.59 -32.28 2.00
N ALA A 5 -44.13 -33.29 1.30
CA ALA A 5 -43.80 -34.68 1.56
C ALA A 5 -42.38 -35.03 1.12
N LEU A 6 -41.95 -34.55 -0.05
CA LEU A 6 -40.56 -34.67 -0.49
C LEU A 6 -39.60 -33.99 0.50
N TYR A 7 -39.94 -32.78 0.98
CA TYR A 7 -39.14 -32.08 1.99
C TYR A 7 -39.06 -32.88 3.31
N ALA A 8 -40.19 -33.38 3.80
CA ALA A 8 -40.24 -34.20 5.01
C ALA A 8 -39.46 -35.53 4.88
N ALA A 9 -39.34 -36.05 3.66
CA ALA A 9 -38.54 -37.24 3.36
C ALA A 9 -37.04 -36.96 3.22
N GLY A 10 -36.59 -35.71 3.40
CA GLY A 10 -35.19 -35.31 3.23
C GLY A 10 -34.81 -34.90 1.80
N GLY A 11 -35.79 -34.73 0.92
CA GLY A 11 -35.60 -34.35 -0.48
C GLY A 11 -35.46 -35.54 -1.42
N VAL A 12 -34.93 -35.28 -2.62
CA VAL A 12 -34.62 -36.30 -3.64
C VAL A 12 -33.13 -36.62 -3.61
N THR A 13 -32.78 -37.86 -3.98
CA THR A 13 -31.37 -38.26 -4.07
C THR A 13 -30.70 -37.71 -5.33
N GLU A 14 -29.38 -37.71 -5.39
CA GLU A 14 -28.63 -37.32 -6.60
C GLU A 14 -28.97 -38.17 -7.82
N ARG A 15 -29.51 -39.39 -7.67
CA ARG A 15 -29.88 -40.24 -8.81
C ARG A 15 -31.27 -39.94 -9.35
N ALA A 16 -32.05 -39.11 -8.66
CA ALA A 16 -33.42 -38.83 -9.02
C ALA A 16 -33.55 -38.04 -10.34
N GLU A 17 -34.58 -38.37 -11.11
CA GLU A 17 -35.14 -37.56 -12.19
C GLU A 17 -35.99 -36.46 -11.55
N MET A 18 -35.49 -35.23 -11.52
CA MET A 18 -36.21 -34.13 -10.86
C MET A 18 -37.37 -33.60 -11.70
N ARG A 19 -37.46 -33.97 -12.98
CA ARG A 19 -38.37 -33.35 -13.95
C ARG A 19 -39.58 -34.21 -14.33
N ALA A 20 -39.70 -35.40 -13.73
CA ALA A 20 -40.81 -36.33 -13.92
C ALA A 20 -41.17 -37.07 -12.62
N VAL A 21 -41.50 -36.31 -11.55
CA VAL A 21 -41.95 -36.88 -10.28
C VAL A 21 -43.44 -37.23 -10.35
N ASP A 22 -43.77 -38.51 -10.29
CA ASP A 22 -45.15 -38.98 -10.39
C ASP A 22 -45.85 -39.02 -9.03
N VAL A 23 -47.12 -38.61 -9.00
CA VAL A 23 -48.04 -38.95 -7.90
C VAL A 23 -48.99 -40.03 -8.39
N ARG A 24 -49.06 -41.15 -7.67
CA ARG A 24 -49.89 -42.31 -8.02
C ARG A 24 -50.93 -42.59 -6.95
N ARG A 25 -52.18 -42.82 -7.38
CA ARG A 25 -53.32 -43.17 -6.51
C ARG A 25 -54.07 -44.36 -7.10
N GLY A 26 -54.26 -45.41 -6.31
CA GLY A 26 -54.92 -46.63 -6.78
C GLY A 26 -54.27 -47.24 -8.04
N GLY A 27 -52.95 -47.12 -8.17
CA GLY A 27 -52.17 -47.62 -9.31
C GLY A 27 -52.18 -46.76 -10.57
N LYS A 28 -52.87 -45.60 -10.59
CA LYS A 28 -52.91 -44.66 -11.73
C LYS A 28 -52.09 -43.41 -11.42
N THR A 29 -51.38 -42.87 -12.41
CA THR A 29 -50.72 -41.56 -12.31
C THR A 29 -51.77 -40.46 -12.30
N ILE A 30 -51.80 -39.68 -11.23
CA ILE A 30 -52.72 -38.57 -11.02
C ILE A 30 -52.14 -37.27 -11.60
N THR A 31 -50.85 -37.05 -11.37
CA THR A 31 -50.11 -35.91 -11.93
C THR A 31 -48.62 -36.23 -11.97
N THR A 32 -47.88 -35.48 -12.79
CA THR A 32 -46.42 -35.51 -12.87
C THR A 32 -45.89 -34.10 -12.63
N LEU A 33 -44.97 -33.96 -11.69
CA LEU A 33 -44.36 -32.70 -11.29
C LEU A 33 -42.97 -32.58 -11.91
N ASP A 34 -42.70 -31.40 -12.47
CA ASP A 34 -41.34 -30.97 -12.77
C ASP A 34 -40.83 -30.09 -11.61
N LEU A 35 -39.91 -30.62 -10.81
CA LEU A 35 -39.37 -29.87 -9.67
C LEU A 35 -38.58 -28.64 -10.12
N TYR A 36 -38.15 -28.53 -11.39
CA TYR A 36 -37.49 -27.34 -11.89
C TYR A 36 -38.43 -26.14 -11.98
N ASP A 37 -39.72 -26.37 -12.21
CA ASP A 37 -40.70 -25.27 -12.23
C ASP A 37 -40.74 -24.59 -10.85
N TYR A 38 -40.65 -25.37 -9.77
CA TYR A 38 -40.52 -24.83 -8.41
C TYR A 38 -39.11 -24.26 -8.15
N LEU A 39 -38.05 -25.03 -8.39
CA LEU A 39 -36.68 -24.67 -8.00
C LEU A 39 -36.09 -23.50 -8.78
N LEU A 40 -36.45 -23.35 -10.05
CA LEU A 40 -35.90 -22.33 -10.95
C LEU A 40 -36.85 -21.16 -11.19
N ARG A 41 -38.17 -21.37 -11.08
CA ARG A 41 -39.19 -20.35 -11.40
C ARG A 41 -40.15 -20.04 -10.25
N GLY A 42 -40.10 -20.78 -9.14
CA GLY A 42 -41.05 -20.63 -8.04
C GLY A 42 -42.49 -21.03 -8.39
N ASP A 43 -42.69 -21.78 -9.46
CA ASP A 43 -44.01 -22.21 -9.92
C ASP A 43 -44.48 -23.45 -9.14
N THR A 44 -45.63 -23.32 -8.48
CA THR A 44 -46.23 -24.35 -7.61
C THR A 44 -47.54 -24.91 -8.16
N ARG A 45 -47.92 -24.57 -9.41
CA ARG A 45 -49.23 -24.97 -9.99
C ARG A 45 -49.46 -26.46 -10.02
N SER A 46 -48.40 -27.26 -10.14
CA SER A 46 -48.47 -28.73 -10.14
C SER A 46 -48.35 -29.36 -8.74
N ASP A 47 -48.17 -28.57 -7.67
CA ASP A 47 -48.03 -29.06 -6.30
C ASP A 47 -49.37 -29.39 -5.65
N ILE A 48 -49.87 -30.60 -5.93
CA ILE A 48 -51.18 -31.03 -5.45
C ILE A 48 -51.19 -31.38 -3.95
N ARG A 49 -52.37 -31.30 -3.35
CA ARG A 49 -52.65 -31.86 -2.03
C ARG A 49 -52.66 -33.38 -2.13
N LEU A 50 -51.87 -34.05 -1.30
CA LEU A 50 -51.85 -35.52 -1.20
C LEU A 50 -53.06 -36.02 -0.42
N GLU A 51 -53.60 -37.15 -0.84
CA GLU A 51 -54.63 -37.91 -0.16
C GLU A 51 -54.07 -39.19 0.47
N THR A 52 -54.84 -39.80 1.36
CA THR A 52 -54.48 -41.07 2.00
C THR A 52 -54.29 -42.16 0.94
N GLY A 53 -53.12 -42.80 0.95
CA GLY A 53 -52.77 -43.86 0.01
C GLY A 53 -52.07 -43.39 -1.27
N ASP A 54 -51.81 -42.09 -1.41
CA ASP A 54 -50.98 -41.58 -2.51
C ASP A 54 -49.52 -42.03 -2.37
N VAL A 55 -48.92 -42.40 -3.50
CA VAL A 55 -47.50 -42.77 -3.60
C VAL A 55 -46.80 -41.73 -4.47
N ILE A 56 -45.74 -41.12 -3.94
CA ILE A 56 -44.84 -40.27 -4.71
C ILE A 56 -43.73 -41.16 -5.25
N PHE A 57 -43.63 -41.28 -6.57
CA PHE A 57 -42.62 -42.06 -7.24
C PHE A 57 -41.65 -41.13 -7.96
N VAL A 58 -40.38 -41.19 -7.56
CA VAL A 58 -39.29 -40.42 -8.15
C VAL A 58 -38.42 -41.40 -8.97
N PRO A 59 -38.47 -41.36 -10.31
CA PRO A 59 -37.65 -42.22 -11.14
C PRO A 59 -36.16 -41.85 -11.07
N VAL A 60 -35.31 -42.69 -11.64
CA VAL A 60 -33.88 -42.38 -11.86
C VAL A 60 -33.77 -41.51 -13.10
N HIS A 61 -32.90 -40.50 -13.07
CA HIS A 61 -32.66 -39.59 -14.21
C HIS A 61 -32.32 -40.34 -15.50
N GLY A 62 -32.86 -39.84 -16.61
CA GLY A 62 -32.40 -40.14 -17.96
C GLY A 62 -31.16 -39.32 -18.31
N THR A 63 -31.25 -38.52 -19.38
CA THR A 63 -30.13 -37.70 -19.86
C THR A 63 -29.80 -36.57 -18.89
N ARG A 64 -28.56 -36.58 -18.40
CA ARG A 64 -28.02 -35.53 -17.54
C ARG A 64 -26.73 -34.97 -18.12
N VAL A 65 -26.59 -33.65 -18.03
CA VAL A 65 -25.40 -32.94 -18.52
C VAL A 65 -24.86 -32.00 -17.47
N GLU A 66 -23.57 -31.69 -17.54
CA GLU A 66 -22.93 -30.70 -16.69
C GLU A 66 -22.85 -29.36 -17.42
N VAL A 67 -23.17 -28.25 -16.74
CA VAL A 67 -22.92 -26.89 -17.24
C VAL A 67 -21.98 -26.18 -16.29
N SER A 68 -20.85 -25.69 -16.81
CA SER A 68 -19.81 -25.01 -16.05
C SER A 68 -19.25 -23.76 -16.76
N GLY A 69 -18.45 -22.98 -16.04
CA GLY A 69 -17.85 -21.74 -16.55
C GLY A 69 -18.72 -20.50 -16.35
N ALA A 70 -18.70 -19.58 -17.31
CA ALA A 70 -19.34 -18.25 -17.26
C ALA A 70 -20.86 -18.27 -17.46
N VAL A 71 -21.56 -19.13 -16.72
CA VAL A 71 -23.03 -19.17 -16.60
C VAL A 71 -23.48 -18.73 -15.21
N VAL A 72 -24.74 -18.35 -15.06
CA VAL A 72 -25.26 -17.84 -13.77
C VAL A 72 -25.34 -18.95 -12.71
N ARG A 73 -25.73 -20.16 -13.11
CA ARG A 73 -25.88 -21.32 -12.21
C ARG A 73 -25.14 -22.54 -12.76
N PRO A 74 -23.84 -22.69 -12.49
CA PRO A 74 -23.10 -23.91 -12.80
C PRO A 74 -23.66 -25.11 -12.00
N ALA A 75 -24.06 -26.18 -12.67
CA ALA A 75 -24.61 -27.39 -12.03
C ALA A 75 -24.75 -28.53 -13.05
N MET A 76 -25.19 -29.70 -12.57
CA MET A 76 -25.74 -30.76 -13.43
C MET A 76 -27.23 -30.52 -13.69
N TYR A 77 -27.68 -30.78 -14.91
CA TYR A 77 -29.04 -30.54 -15.35
C TYR A 77 -29.66 -31.76 -16.02
N ASP A 78 -30.88 -32.10 -15.62
CA ASP A 78 -31.72 -33.13 -16.25
C ASP A 78 -32.43 -32.56 -17.49
N LEU A 79 -32.39 -33.31 -18.60
CA LEU A 79 -33.03 -32.93 -19.86
C LEU A 79 -34.33 -33.71 -20.09
N LYS A 80 -35.36 -32.99 -20.54
CA LYS A 80 -36.55 -33.61 -21.13
C LYS A 80 -36.26 -34.02 -22.58
N SER A 81 -37.04 -34.98 -23.08
CA SER A 81 -37.02 -35.35 -24.50
C SER A 81 -37.24 -34.12 -25.39
N GLY A 82 -36.31 -33.90 -26.33
CA GLY A 82 -36.35 -32.78 -27.28
C GLY A 82 -35.66 -31.49 -26.81
N GLU A 83 -35.20 -31.41 -25.56
CA GLU A 83 -34.37 -30.29 -25.09
C GLU A 83 -32.92 -30.44 -25.57
N GLY A 84 -32.27 -29.31 -25.87
CA GLY A 84 -30.87 -29.26 -26.30
C GLY A 84 -30.09 -28.13 -25.62
N LEU A 85 -28.93 -27.79 -26.18
CA LEU A 85 -27.99 -26.83 -25.60
C LEU A 85 -28.63 -25.50 -25.14
N GLY A 86 -29.47 -24.88 -25.98
CA GLY A 86 -30.13 -23.63 -25.60
C GLY A 86 -31.06 -23.76 -24.38
N SER A 87 -31.72 -24.91 -24.22
CA SER A 87 -32.59 -25.19 -23.06
C SER A 87 -31.81 -25.32 -21.77
N VAL A 88 -30.67 -26.03 -21.81
CA VAL A 88 -29.87 -26.21 -20.61
C VAL A 88 -29.18 -24.92 -20.17
N ILE A 89 -28.71 -24.09 -21.13
CA ILE A 89 -28.15 -22.78 -20.79
C ILE A 89 -29.22 -21.85 -20.19
N ARG A 90 -30.48 -21.91 -20.66
CA ARG A 90 -31.60 -21.19 -20.01
C ARG A 90 -31.85 -21.69 -18.60
N ALA A 91 -31.84 -23.01 -18.37
CA ALA A 91 -31.98 -23.58 -17.03
C ALA A 91 -30.84 -23.12 -16.10
N ALA A 92 -29.62 -22.99 -16.65
CA ALA A 92 -28.47 -22.41 -15.97
C ALA A 92 -28.57 -20.90 -15.73
N GLY A 93 -29.69 -20.27 -16.07
CA GLY A 93 -29.92 -18.83 -15.89
C GLY A 93 -29.21 -17.96 -16.91
N GLY A 94 -28.74 -18.52 -18.02
CA GLY A 94 -28.06 -17.77 -19.06
C GLY A 94 -26.56 -17.57 -18.81
N PHE A 95 -26.00 -16.63 -19.55
CA PHE A 95 -24.58 -16.27 -19.49
C PHE A 95 -24.33 -15.19 -18.43
N ARG A 96 -23.18 -15.25 -17.76
CA ARG A 96 -22.69 -14.14 -16.93
C ARG A 96 -22.24 -12.96 -17.81
N ALA A 97 -22.11 -11.78 -17.20
CA ALA A 97 -21.67 -10.56 -17.88
C ALA A 97 -20.24 -10.65 -18.44
N ASP A 98 -19.41 -11.52 -17.88
CA ASP A 98 -18.04 -11.78 -18.31
C ASP A 98 -17.92 -13.02 -19.20
N ALA A 99 -19.00 -13.59 -19.72
CA ALA A 99 -18.91 -14.70 -20.67
C ALA A 99 -18.30 -14.23 -22.01
N ALA A 100 -17.46 -15.05 -22.63
CA ALA A 100 -16.77 -14.72 -23.88
C ALA A 100 -17.69 -14.73 -25.13
N LEU A 101 -18.98 -15.09 -24.99
CA LEU A 101 -20.11 -15.06 -25.96
C LEU A 101 -19.83 -15.37 -27.45
N ARG A 102 -18.67 -15.97 -27.79
CA ARG A 102 -18.26 -16.33 -29.16
C ARG A 102 -18.54 -17.79 -29.46
N ARG A 103 -18.34 -18.66 -28.47
CA ARG A 103 -18.60 -20.10 -28.57
C ARG A 103 -18.90 -20.69 -27.20
N VAL A 104 -19.46 -21.89 -27.22
CA VAL A 104 -19.55 -22.80 -26.08
C VAL A 104 -18.88 -24.09 -26.50
N THR A 105 -18.11 -24.71 -25.61
CA THR A 105 -17.47 -25.99 -25.88
C THR A 105 -18.23 -27.11 -25.17
N VAL A 106 -18.60 -28.16 -25.89
CA VAL A 106 -19.25 -29.35 -25.34
C VAL A 106 -18.28 -30.52 -25.38
N TYR A 107 -17.96 -31.09 -24.22
CA TYR A 107 -17.15 -32.29 -24.08
C TYR A 107 -18.05 -33.52 -24.01
N ARG A 108 -18.09 -34.28 -25.10
CA ARG A 108 -18.91 -35.48 -25.25
C ARG A 108 -18.09 -36.75 -25.01
N ILE A 109 -18.65 -37.68 -24.24
CA ILE A 109 -18.08 -39.01 -24.05
C ILE A 109 -18.40 -39.85 -25.28
N LEU A 110 -17.38 -40.39 -25.94
CA LEU A 110 -17.58 -41.24 -27.12
C LEU A 110 -18.08 -42.64 -26.70
N PRO A 111 -18.88 -43.31 -27.54
CA PRO A 111 -19.20 -44.73 -27.36
C PRO A 111 -17.92 -45.58 -27.27
N ALA A 112 -17.96 -46.69 -26.53
CA ALA A 112 -16.77 -47.52 -26.30
C ALA A 112 -16.06 -47.96 -27.58
N ALA A 113 -16.82 -48.24 -28.65
CA ALA A 113 -16.29 -48.62 -29.96
C ALA A 113 -15.54 -47.48 -30.68
N GLU A 114 -15.84 -46.23 -30.37
CA GLU A 114 -15.32 -45.02 -31.05
C GLU A 114 -14.19 -44.34 -30.27
N ARG A 115 -13.90 -44.77 -29.03
CA ARG A 115 -12.86 -44.17 -28.18
C ARG A 115 -11.43 -44.37 -28.73
N GLY A 116 -11.19 -45.42 -29.52
CA GLY A 116 -9.88 -45.74 -30.08
C GLY A 116 -8.76 -45.68 -29.04
N SER A 117 -7.65 -45.00 -29.37
CA SER A 117 -6.51 -44.75 -28.49
C SER A 117 -6.61 -43.44 -27.68
N SER A 118 -7.75 -42.74 -27.73
CA SER A 118 -7.89 -41.43 -27.09
C SER A 118 -7.78 -41.56 -25.56
N PRO A 119 -6.81 -40.90 -24.91
CA PRO A 119 -6.63 -41.01 -23.46
C PRO A 119 -7.83 -40.53 -22.64
N SER A 120 -8.60 -39.58 -23.19
CA SER A 120 -9.77 -39.00 -22.51
C SER A 120 -11.08 -39.72 -22.85
N GLY A 121 -11.13 -40.46 -23.98
CA GLY A 121 -12.36 -41.03 -24.51
C GLY A 121 -13.44 -39.98 -24.84
N ARG A 122 -13.06 -38.71 -24.97
CA ARG A 122 -13.96 -37.58 -25.20
C ARG A 122 -13.62 -36.81 -26.48
N VAL A 123 -14.62 -36.14 -27.06
CA VAL A 123 -14.46 -35.17 -28.15
C VAL A 123 -14.92 -33.79 -27.68
N ALA A 124 -14.25 -32.73 -28.16
CA ALA A 124 -14.67 -31.36 -27.94
C ALA A 124 -15.44 -30.85 -29.16
N ILE A 125 -16.67 -30.38 -28.94
CA ILE A 125 -17.55 -29.81 -29.96
C ILE A 125 -17.64 -28.31 -29.70
N ASP A 126 -17.05 -27.51 -30.58
CA ASP A 126 -17.12 -26.06 -30.50
C ASP A 126 -18.40 -25.55 -31.19
N VAL A 127 -19.30 -24.98 -30.40
CA VAL A 127 -20.57 -24.43 -30.87
C VAL A 127 -20.46 -22.92 -30.96
N ALA A 128 -20.35 -22.40 -32.18
CA ALA A 128 -20.30 -20.96 -32.42
C ALA A 128 -21.63 -20.28 -32.03
N LEU A 129 -21.53 -19.24 -31.20
CA LEU A 129 -22.65 -18.41 -30.79
C LEU A 129 -22.81 -17.25 -31.77
N LYS A 130 -24.06 -16.96 -32.17
CA LYS A 130 -24.34 -15.83 -33.09
C LYS A 130 -24.97 -14.68 -32.31
N PRO A 131 -24.42 -13.45 -32.36
CA PRO A 131 -25.10 -12.31 -31.80
C PRO A 131 -26.43 -12.11 -32.54
N VAL A 132 -27.50 -11.84 -31.80
CA VAL A 132 -28.77 -11.41 -32.36
C VAL A 132 -28.60 -9.95 -32.75
N SER A 133 -28.16 -9.72 -33.99
CA SER A 133 -28.07 -8.38 -34.57
C SER A 133 -29.47 -7.90 -34.94
N GLY A 134 -30.05 -7.04 -34.11
CA GLY A 134 -31.34 -6.41 -34.39
C GLY A 134 -31.99 -5.90 -33.11
N GLU A 135 -32.06 -4.58 -32.99
CA GLU A 135 -32.77 -3.80 -31.98
C GLU A 135 -32.26 -3.93 -30.53
N ARG A 136 -31.67 -2.84 -30.03
CA ARG A 136 -31.63 -2.56 -28.59
C ARG A 136 -33.07 -2.68 -28.06
N GLY A 137 -33.40 -3.81 -27.44
CA GLY A 137 -34.63 -3.96 -26.66
C GLY A 137 -35.77 -4.80 -27.25
N ALA A 138 -35.57 -5.70 -28.22
CA ALA A 138 -36.67 -6.51 -28.79
C ALA A 138 -36.44 -8.04 -28.81
N GLY A 139 -35.65 -8.58 -27.88
CA GLY A 139 -35.84 -9.97 -27.42
C GLY A 139 -36.87 -9.97 -26.28
N PRO A 140 -37.51 -11.11 -25.94
CA PRO A 140 -38.28 -11.18 -24.69
C PRO A 140 -37.36 -10.66 -23.58
N THR A 141 -37.77 -9.62 -22.85
CA THR A 141 -36.98 -9.01 -21.77
C THR A 141 -36.59 -10.01 -20.67
N ASP A 142 -37.15 -11.22 -20.75
CA ASP A 142 -37.04 -12.30 -19.79
C ASP A 142 -36.33 -13.57 -20.32
N ASP A 143 -35.82 -13.64 -21.58
CA ASP A 143 -35.02 -14.81 -22.02
C ASP A 143 -33.59 -14.73 -21.44
N PRO A 144 -33.17 -15.69 -20.59
CA PRO A 144 -31.83 -15.69 -20.01
C PRO A 144 -30.68 -15.76 -21.04
N LEU A 145 -30.94 -16.19 -22.29
CA LEU A 145 -29.93 -16.18 -23.35
C LEU A 145 -29.61 -14.77 -23.89
N GLY A 146 -30.47 -13.79 -23.60
CA GLY A 146 -30.27 -12.39 -23.96
C GLY A 146 -30.07 -12.18 -25.47
N SER A 147 -29.03 -11.44 -25.83
CA SER A 147 -28.73 -11.03 -27.22
C SER A 147 -27.94 -12.07 -28.02
N VAL A 148 -27.99 -13.35 -27.65
CA VAL A 148 -27.21 -14.40 -28.31
C VAL A 148 -28.11 -15.56 -28.74
N ARG A 149 -27.96 -15.95 -30.01
CA ARG A 149 -28.60 -17.14 -30.56
C ARG A 149 -27.67 -18.34 -30.37
N VAL A 150 -28.13 -19.29 -29.56
CA VAL A 150 -27.49 -20.60 -29.38
C VAL A 150 -28.01 -21.55 -30.47
N PRO A 151 -27.15 -22.16 -31.29
CA PRO A 151 -27.56 -23.17 -32.26
C PRO A 151 -28.23 -24.38 -31.60
N THR A 152 -29.12 -25.03 -32.33
CA THR A 152 -29.72 -26.29 -31.89
C THR A 152 -28.66 -27.39 -31.91
N LEU A 153 -28.28 -27.87 -30.74
CA LEU A 153 -27.43 -29.05 -30.56
C LEU A 153 -28.14 -29.99 -29.58
N GLN A 154 -28.37 -31.23 -30.01
CA GLN A 154 -28.87 -32.29 -29.13
C GLN A 154 -27.74 -32.76 -28.22
N LEU A 155 -28.05 -32.86 -26.94
CA LEU A 155 -27.09 -33.25 -25.90
C LEU A 155 -27.25 -34.73 -25.55
N GLU A 156 -26.15 -35.36 -25.20
CA GLU A 156 -26.08 -36.76 -24.77
C GLU A 156 -25.78 -36.85 -23.27
N ASP A 157 -26.11 -37.99 -22.68
CA ASP A 157 -25.86 -38.22 -21.26
C ASP A 157 -24.36 -38.15 -20.95
N GLY A 158 -24.00 -37.38 -19.92
CA GLY A 158 -22.61 -37.11 -19.54
C GLY A 158 -21.88 -36.05 -20.36
N ASP A 159 -22.56 -35.34 -21.27
CA ASP A 159 -22.01 -34.13 -21.91
C ASP A 159 -21.64 -33.09 -20.86
N SER A 160 -20.47 -32.45 -21.02
CA SER A 160 -20.05 -31.32 -20.18
C SER A 160 -19.94 -30.05 -21.03
N ILE A 161 -20.78 -29.07 -20.74
CA ILE A 161 -20.91 -27.80 -21.42
C ILE A 161 -20.09 -26.76 -20.67
N VAL A 162 -19.05 -26.22 -21.33
CA VAL A 162 -18.15 -25.21 -20.76
C VAL A 162 -18.34 -23.88 -21.50
N VAL A 163 -18.64 -22.84 -20.73
CA VAL A 163 -18.71 -21.46 -21.21
C VAL A 163 -17.46 -20.70 -20.76
N ASP A 164 -16.63 -20.26 -21.69
CA ASP A 164 -15.43 -19.48 -21.39
C ASP A 164 -15.78 -18.09 -20.83
N ALA A 165 -15.00 -17.62 -19.86
CA ALA A 165 -15.01 -16.22 -19.43
C ALA A 165 -14.09 -15.37 -20.31
N LEU A 166 -14.33 -14.05 -20.36
CA LEU A 166 -13.40 -13.09 -20.90
C LEU A 166 -12.08 -13.18 -20.11
N PRO A 167 -10.93 -13.09 -20.77
CA PRO A 167 -9.63 -13.12 -20.10
C PRO A 167 -9.57 -12.09 -18.97
N SER A 168 -8.91 -12.45 -17.88
CA SER A 168 -8.65 -11.48 -16.81
C SER A 168 -7.77 -10.34 -17.34
N MET A 169 -7.81 -9.16 -16.71
CA MET A 169 -7.01 -8.01 -17.19
C MET A 169 -5.50 -8.30 -17.32
N GLY A 170 -4.97 -9.32 -16.63
CA GLY A 170 -3.57 -9.75 -16.76
C GLY A 170 -3.29 -10.67 -17.96
N GLU A 171 -4.32 -11.22 -18.59
CA GLU A 171 -4.21 -12.14 -19.74
C GLU A 171 -4.53 -11.43 -21.07
N GLY A 172 -5.17 -10.26 -21.02
CA GLY A 172 -5.44 -9.41 -22.19
C GLY A 172 -4.28 -8.48 -22.55
N TYR A 173 -4.32 -7.94 -23.77
CA TYR A 173 -3.41 -6.86 -24.17
C TYR A 173 -3.70 -5.60 -23.35
N TYR A 174 -2.64 -4.95 -22.89
CA TYR A 174 -2.71 -3.73 -22.08
C TYR A 174 -1.68 -2.72 -22.53
N VAL A 175 -1.83 -1.47 -22.10
CA VAL A 175 -0.80 -0.42 -22.18
C VAL A 175 -0.49 0.07 -20.77
N GLY A 176 0.79 0.30 -20.50
CA GLY A 176 1.28 0.81 -19.23
C GLY A 176 1.45 2.32 -19.28
N ILE A 177 1.20 2.99 -18.16
CA ILE A 177 1.59 4.38 -17.96
C ILE A 177 2.17 4.60 -16.56
N ALA A 178 3.32 5.27 -16.51
CA ALA A 178 4.10 5.51 -15.30
C ALA A 178 4.62 6.96 -15.24
N GLY A 179 5.27 7.30 -14.13
CA GLY A 179 5.85 8.62 -13.91
C GLY A 179 4.84 9.63 -13.35
N MET A 180 4.89 10.87 -13.84
CA MET A 180 4.16 12.02 -13.30
C MET A 180 2.70 12.09 -13.76
N VAL A 181 1.94 11.02 -13.58
CA VAL A 181 0.49 10.95 -13.83
C VAL A 181 -0.29 10.65 -12.55
N MET A 182 -1.53 11.12 -12.46
CA MET A 182 -2.33 10.98 -11.24
C MET A 182 -2.57 9.51 -10.86
N LYS A 183 -2.91 8.65 -11.83
CA LYS A 183 -3.19 7.22 -11.65
C LYS A 183 -2.30 6.36 -12.56
N PRO A 184 -1.04 6.08 -12.18
CA PRO A 184 -0.18 5.16 -12.93
C PRO A 184 -0.71 3.73 -12.86
N GLY A 185 -0.38 2.91 -13.86
CA GLY A 185 -0.78 1.50 -13.91
C GLY A 185 -0.93 0.96 -15.34
N ALA A 186 -1.45 -0.27 -15.43
CA ALA A 186 -1.81 -0.90 -16.69
C ALA A 186 -3.30 -0.68 -17.00
N TYR A 187 -3.61 -0.41 -18.26
CA TYR A 187 -4.95 -0.16 -18.76
C TYR A 187 -5.25 -1.09 -19.94
N PRO A 188 -6.47 -1.63 -20.09
CA PRO A 188 -6.82 -2.47 -21.22
C PRO A 188 -6.54 -1.78 -22.55
N TRP A 189 -5.85 -2.48 -23.45
CA TRP A 189 -5.60 -2.00 -24.80
C TRP A 189 -6.80 -2.33 -25.69
N HIS A 190 -7.13 -1.41 -26.58
CA HIS A 190 -8.02 -1.66 -27.72
C HIS A 190 -7.44 -1.02 -28.99
N PRO A 191 -7.80 -1.52 -30.18
CA PRO A 191 -7.37 -0.90 -31.43
C PRO A 191 -7.70 0.60 -31.45
N GLY A 192 -6.70 1.42 -31.80
CA GLY A 192 -6.85 2.87 -31.94
C GLY A 192 -6.66 3.69 -30.65
N ILE A 193 -6.42 3.08 -29.48
CA ILE A 193 -6.12 3.84 -28.26
C ILE A 193 -4.86 4.71 -28.47
N THR A 194 -4.97 5.99 -28.10
CA THR A 194 -3.89 6.97 -28.26
C THR A 194 -3.15 7.25 -26.95
N LEU A 195 -1.99 7.88 -27.06
CA LEU A 195 -1.25 8.40 -25.89
C LEU A 195 -2.11 9.37 -25.09
N ARG A 196 -2.86 10.25 -25.77
CA ARG A 196 -3.78 11.18 -25.10
C ARG A 196 -4.87 10.45 -24.33
N ASP A 197 -5.52 9.46 -24.93
CA ASP A 197 -6.53 8.65 -24.25
C ASP A 197 -5.97 8.00 -22.98
N LEU A 198 -4.76 7.44 -23.06
CA LEU A 198 -4.11 6.81 -21.92
C LEU A 198 -3.78 7.81 -20.79
N VAL A 199 -3.29 9.01 -21.13
CA VAL A 199 -3.04 10.08 -20.15
C VAL A 199 -4.35 10.53 -19.48
N LEU A 200 -5.45 10.62 -20.23
CA LEU A 200 -6.76 10.95 -19.69
C LEU A 200 -7.29 9.84 -18.76
N LEU A 201 -7.14 8.57 -19.13
CA LEU A 201 -7.47 7.41 -18.28
C LEU A 201 -6.65 7.40 -16.99
N ALA A 202 -5.38 7.82 -17.08
CA ALA A 202 -4.48 8.02 -15.94
C ALA A 202 -4.78 9.28 -15.12
N ARG A 203 -5.90 9.95 -15.37
CA ARG A 203 -6.35 11.16 -14.66
C ARG A 203 -5.43 12.36 -14.85
N GLY A 204 -4.74 12.43 -15.99
CA GLY A 204 -3.88 13.55 -16.38
C GLY A 204 -2.55 13.61 -15.63
N PRO A 205 -1.70 14.59 -15.97
CA PRO A 205 -0.39 14.77 -15.36
C PRO A 205 -0.48 15.36 -13.93
N ARG A 206 0.51 15.04 -13.10
CA ARG A 206 0.71 15.60 -11.74
C ARG A 206 1.41 16.97 -11.81
N VAL A 207 1.37 17.70 -10.69
CA VAL A 207 2.23 18.87 -10.47
C VAL A 207 3.70 18.43 -10.62
N GLY A 208 4.46 19.13 -11.46
CA GLY A 208 5.87 18.81 -11.73
C GLY A 208 6.10 17.76 -12.82
N ALA A 209 5.07 17.36 -13.57
CA ALA A 209 5.26 16.62 -14.81
C ALA A 209 5.97 17.50 -15.86
N ASP A 210 6.94 16.93 -16.59
CA ASP A 210 7.46 17.55 -17.81
C ASP A 210 6.48 17.26 -18.95
N LEU A 211 5.89 18.32 -19.51
CA LEU A 211 4.92 18.25 -20.59
C LEU A 211 5.52 18.66 -21.93
N LYS A 212 6.86 18.57 -22.09
CA LYS A 212 7.53 18.73 -23.37
C LYS A 212 7.47 17.43 -24.18
N GLU A 213 7.74 16.30 -23.54
CA GLU A 213 7.74 14.99 -24.18
C GLU A 213 7.44 13.85 -23.20
N ALA A 214 6.86 12.77 -23.73
CA ALA A 214 6.74 11.48 -23.08
C ALA A 214 7.73 10.47 -23.69
N GLU A 215 8.11 9.47 -22.90
CA GLU A 215 8.78 8.28 -23.43
C GLU A 215 7.76 7.19 -23.67
N VAL A 216 7.80 6.53 -24.83
CA VAL A 216 7.05 5.31 -25.09
C VAL A 216 8.04 4.19 -25.35
N ALA A 217 8.08 3.22 -24.43
CA ALA A 217 8.85 1.99 -24.59
C ALA A 217 7.96 0.94 -25.25
N ARG A 218 8.35 0.49 -26.44
CA ARG A 218 7.60 -0.41 -27.31
C ARG A 218 8.34 -1.72 -27.51
N LEU A 219 7.61 -2.83 -27.57
CA LEU A 219 8.24 -4.13 -27.87
C LEU A 219 8.78 -4.12 -29.32
N PRO A 220 10.04 -4.52 -29.54
CA PRO A 220 10.60 -4.58 -30.89
C PRO A 220 10.02 -5.78 -31.65
N GLU A 221 9.85 -5.60 -32.97
CA GLU A 221 9.42 -6.66 -33.88
C GLU A 221 10.49 -7.76 -34.00
N ASP A 222 11.77 -7.36 -34.07
CA ASP A 222 12.91 -8.27 -34.07
C ASP A 222 13.62 -8.27 -32.70
N ARG A 223 13.76 -9.46 -32.10
CA ARG A 223 14.43 -9.68 -30.81
C ARG A 223 15.72 -10.47 -30.94
N ALA A 224 16.24 -10.67 -32.16
CA ALA A 224 17.39 -11.52 -32.43
C ALA A 224 18.65 -11.14 -31.62
N GLN A 225 18.80 -9.87 -31.24
CA GLN A 225 19.92 -9.36 -30.44
C GLN A 225 19.61 -9.22 -28.94
N GLY A 226 18.50 -9.79 -28.45
CA GLY A 226 18.09 -9.68 -27.06
C GLY A 226 17.54 -8.30 -26.66
N GLN A 227 17.17 -7.47 -27.63
CA GLN A 227 16.51 -6.19 -27.37
C GLN A 227 15.15 -6.40 -26.69
N LEU A 228 14.90 -5.64 -25.62
CA LEU A 228 13.68 -5.72 -24.84
C LEU A 228 12.66 -4.63 -25.22
N ALA A 229 13.12 -3.47 -25.70
CA ALA A 229 12.28 -2.34 -26.07
C ALA A 229 12.95 -1.42 -27.11
N THR A 230 12.14 -0.74 -27.92
CA THR A 230 12.51 0.49 -28.64
C THR A 230 11.89 1.69 -27.93
N THR A 231 12.66 2.77 -27.81
CA THR A 231 12.22 3.99 -27.14
C THR A 231 11.84 5.07 -28.16
N LEU A 232 10.63 5.60 -28.02
CA LEU A 232 10.10 6.70 -28.82
C LEU A 232 9.91 7.93 -27.91
N ARG A 233 10.44 9.09 -28.31
CA ARG A 233 10.12 10.37 -27.66
C ARG A 233 8.94 11.00 -28.38
N VAL A 234 7.86 11.26 -27.65
CA VAL A 234 6.62 11.79 -28.20
C VAL A 234 6.37 13.18 -27.62
N PRO A 235 6.30 14.25 -28.45
CA PRO A 235 6.05 15.59 -27.94
C PRO A 235 4.65 15.67 -27.31
N LEU A 236 4.57 16.37 -26.18
CA LEU A 236 3.33 16.66 -25.48
C LEU A 236 2.96 18.14 -25.63
N ASP A 237 1.69 18.45 -25.39
CA ASP A 237 1.17 19.81 -25.44
C ASP A 237 0.02 20.01 -24.44
N SER A 238 -0.57 21.20 -24.47
CA SER A 238 -1.67 21.56 -23.57
C SER A 238 -2.91 20.68 -23.71
N SER A 239 -3.09 19.94 -24.82
CA SER A 239 -4.25 19.05 -25.02
C SER A 239 -4.26 17.81 -24.13
N TYR A 240 -3.14 17.51 -23.46
CA TYR A 240 -3.02 16.42 -22.48
C TYR A 240 -3.50 16.83 -21.08
N LEU A 241 -3.94 18.08 -20.90
CA LEU A 241 -4.48 18.60 -19.65
C LEU A 241 -6.01 18.42 -19.58
N LEU A 242 -6.52 18.17 -18.37
CA LEU A 242 -7.94 17.97 -18.13
C LEU A 242 -8.71 19.28 -17.89
N ALA A 243 -8.11 20.24 -17.20
CA ALA A 243 -8.79 21.45 -16.74
C ALA A 243 -8.79 22.54 -17.81
N ARG A 244 -9.86 23.34 -17.83
CA ARG A 244 -10.01 24.52 -18.68
C ARG A 244 -10.38 25.74 -17.85
N ASP A 245 -9.86 26.91 -18.23
CA ASP A 245 -10.31 28.18 -17.66
C ASP A 245 -11.69 28.60 -18.22
N SER A 246 -12.22 29.72 -17.72
CA SER A 246 -13.49 30.30 -18.19
C SER A 246 -13.49 30.71 -19.67
N LEU A 247 -12.32 30.75 -20.30
CA LEU A 247 -12.13 31.05 -21.73
C LEU A 247 -11.88 29.77 -22.55
N GLY A 248 -12.00 28.59 -21.94
CA GLY A 248 -11.83 27.29 -22.58
C GLY A 248 -10.37 26.87 -22.81
N ARG A 249 -9.38 27.64 -22.34
CA ARG A 249 -7.95 27.33 -22.48
C ARG A 249 -7.54 26.29 -21.46
N TYR A 250 -6.72 25.33 -21.89
CA TYR A 250 -6.17 24.32 -20.99
C TYR A 250 -5.37 24.98 -19.86
N THR A 251 -5.65 24.55 -18.63
CA THR A 251 -4.96 25.02 -17.44
C THR A 251 -4.22 23.85 -16.81
N GLY A 252 -2.91 23.98 -16.74
CA GLY A 252 -2.04 22.99 -16.12
C GLY A 252 -1.94 23.20 -14.62
N PRO A 253 -1.30 22.26 -13.90
CA PRO A 253 -0.87 22.51 -12.54
C PRO A 253 0.03 23.76 -12.45
N PRO A 254 0.03 24.51 -11.34
CA PRO A 254 0.87 25.69 -11.18
C PRO A 254 2.35 25.39 -11.47
N GLY A 255 3.02 26.27 -12.21
CA GLY A 255 4.46 26.20 -12.46
C GLY A 255 4.92 25.27 -13.59
N VAL A 256 4.00 24.69 -14.37
CA VAL A 256 4.35 23.84 -15.53
C VAL A 256 4.27 24.65 -16.83
N SER A 257 5.37 24.76 -17.57
CA SER A 257 5.36 25.31 -18.93
C SER A 257 4.85 24.28 -19.92
N VAL A 258 3.81 24.61 -20.68
CA VAL A 258 3.22 23.68 -21.66
C VAL A 258 3.10 24.37 -23.02
N ALA A 259 3.50 23.65 -24.07
CA ALA A 259 3.31 24.13 -25.44
C ALA A 259 1.82 24.26 -25.79
N ALA A 260 1.51 25.18 -26.71
CA ALA A 260 0.17 25.29 -27.28
C ALA A 260 -0.24 24.01 -28.01
N ALA A 261 -1.55 23.74 -28.08
CA ALA A 261 -2.07 22.54 -28.71
C ALA A 261 -1.65 22.45 -30.20
N GLY A 262 -1.23 21.26 -30.64
CA GLY A 262 -0.77 20.99 -32.00
C GLY A 262 0.24 19.83 -32.14
N ALA A 263 0.63 19.17 -31.04
CA ALA A 263 1.50 18.00 -31.09
C ALA A 263 0.77 16.81 -31.72
N PRO A 264 1.44 16.02 -32.59
CA PRO A 264 0.86 14.81 -33.16
C PRO A 264 0.60 13.80 -32.04
N ASP A 265 -0.58 13.18 -32.07
CA ASP A 265 -0.93 12.11 -31.14
C ASP A 265 -0.42 10.77 -31.67
N VAL A 266 -0.08 9.86 -30.76
CA VAL A 266 0.54 8.58 -31.10
C VAL A 266 -0.39 7.44 -30.72
N THR A 267 -0.72 6.59 -31.69
CA THR A 267 -1.46 5.36 -31.43
C THR A 267 -0.56 4.35 -30.73
N LEU A 268 -1.04 3.82 -29.61
CA LEU A 268 -0.30 2.86 -28.79
C LEU A 268 -0.53 1.43 -29.28
N GLN A 269 0.51 0.61 -29.14
CA GLN A 269 0.50 -0.81 -29.44
C GLN A 269 0.33 -1.64 -28.16
N PRO A 270 -0.10 -2.92 -28.27
CA PRO A 270 -0.11 -3.82 -27.14
C PRO A 270 1.23 -3.84 -26.40
N PHE A 271 1.15 -3.70 -25.08
CA PHE A 271 2.26 -3.69 -24.13
C PHE A 271 3.20 -2.48 -24.20
N ASP A 272 2.84 -1.42 -24.94
CA ASP A 272 3.56 -0.14 -24.83
C ASP A 272 3.54 0.35 -23.38
N ASN A 273 4.68 0.87 -22.92
CA ASN A 273 4.80 1.49 -21.60
C ASN A 273 5.18 2.96 -21.76
N VAL A 274 4.27 3.83 -21.34
CA VAL A 274 4.41 5.28 -21.42
C VAL A 274 4.99 5.82 -20.11
N LEU A 275 6.07 6.59 -20.18
CA LEU A 275 6.63 7.32 -19.05
C LEU A 275 6.40 8.82 -19.25
N ILE A 276 5.59 9.41 -18.37
CA ILE A 276 5.49 10.87 -18.24
C ILE A 276 6.61 11.34 -17.31
N LEU A 277 7.53 12.11 -17.89
CA LEU A 277 8.75 12.55 -17.21
C LEU A 277 8.45 13.52 -16.07
N ARG A 278 9.38 13.61 -15.12
CA ARG A 278 9.37 14.65 -14.08
C ARG A 278 10.19 15.83 -14.57
N GLU A 279 9.66 17.04 -14.42
CA GLU A 279 10.38 18.26 -14.76
C GLU A 279 11.69 18.32 -13.95
N PRO A 280 12.85 18.43 -14.61
CA PRO A 280 14.13 18.50 -13.94
C PRO A 280 14.17 19.67 -12.95
N GLY A 281 14.61 19.40 -11.72
CA GLY A 281 14.70 20.41 -10.68
C GLY A 281 13.41 20.71 -9.93
N PHE A 282 12.24 20.28 -10.42
CA PHE A 282 10.97 20.44 -9.71
C PHE A 282 11.02 19.76 -8.34
N ASP A 283 10.72 20.52 -7.29
CA ASP A 283 10.46 20.03 -5.96
C ASP A 283 9.29 20.82 -5.37
N TYR A 284 8.56 20.20 -4.46
CA TYR A 284 7.58 20.93 -3.67
C TYR A 284 8.27 21.97 -2.78
N GLN A 285 7.54 23.05 -2.49
CA GLN A 285 7.97 24.08 -1.55
C GLN A 285 8.34 23.44 -0.22
N ARG A 286 9.58 23.67 0.21
CA ARG A 286 10.11 23.14 1.48
C ARG A 286 9.96 24.21 2.54
N ILE A 287 9.59 23.82 3.75
CA ILE A 287 9.43 24.75 4.87
C ILE A 287 10.31 24.36 6.04
N VAL A 288 10.68 25.37 6.82
CA VAL A 288 11.34 25.24 8.12
C VAL A 288 10.61 26.09 9.14
N VAL A 289 10.75 25.75 10.42
CA VAL A 289 10.11 26.46 11.52
C VAL A 289 11.18 27.19 12.33
N VAL A 290 10.98 28.49 12.55
CA VAL A 290 11.85 29.31 13.40
C VAL A 290 11.05 29.86 14.58
N THR A 291 11.46 29.56 15.80
CA THR A 291 10.81 29.99 17.05
C THR A 291 11.79 30.65 18.02
N GLY A 292 11.22 31.32 19.03
CA GLY A 292 11.97 31.99 20.09
C GLY A 292 12.46 33.38 19.69
N GLU A 293 13.65 33.74 20.15
CA GLU A 293 14.24 35.06 20.12
C GLU A 293 14.82 35.47 18.76
N VAL A 294 13.92 35.56 17.79
CA VAL A 294 14.11 36.24 16.50
C VAL A 294 13.09 37.36 16.35
N ARG A 295 13.35 38.34 15.49
CA ARG A 295 12.43 39.47 15.31
C ARG A 295 11.06 39.04 14.78
N TYR A 296 11.04 38.06 13.89
CA TYR A 296 9.83 37.54 13.25
C TYR A 296 9.80 36.00 13.33
N PRO A 297 9.34 35.39 14.44
CA PRO A 297 9.18 33.94 14.52
C PRO A 297 8.06 33.46 13.58
N GLY A 298 8.19 32.26 13.03
CA GLY A 298 7.21 31.70 12.10
C GLY A 298 7.74 30.59 11.21
N THR A 299 6.94 30.22 10.22
CA THR A 299 7.29 29.23 9.20
C THR A 299 7.86 29.92 7.97
N TYR A 300 9.03 29.46 7.52
CA TYR A 300 9.74 30.04 6.39
C TYR A 300 9.87 29.01 5.28
N SER A 301 9.46 29.40 4.07
CA SER A 301 9.70 28.58 2.88
C SER A 301 11.12 28.76 2.38
N LEU A 302 11.80 27.68 2.03
CA LEU A 302 13.11 27.74 1.41
C LEU A 302 12.96 28.25 -0.02
N HIS A 303 13.74 29.25 -0.39
CA HIS A 303 13.74 29.83 -1.73
C HIS A 303 14.52 28.95 -2.71
N THR A 304 15.62 28.34 -2.23
CA THR A 304 16.48 27.47 -3.02
C THR A 304 16.77 26.17 -2.28
N LYS A 305 17.23 25.14 -3.01
CA LYS A 305 17.74 23.89 -2.40
C LYS A 305 19.06 24.09 -1.64
N THR A 306 19.61 25.30 -1.67
CA THR A 306 20.88 25.69 -1.06
C THR A 306 20.72 26.64 0.13
N ASP A 307 19.49 26.97 0.52
CA ASP A 307 19.21 27.83 1.68
C ASP A 307 19.78 27.21 2.97
N ARG A 308 20.46 28.05 3.75
CA ARG A 308 21.13 27.67 4.99
C ARG A 308 20.53 28.38 6.20
N LEU A 309 20.96 27.94 7.38
CA LEU A 309 20.53 28.49 8.67
C LEU A 309 20.61 30.02 8.72
N ALA A 310 21.73 30.61 8.30
CA ALA A 310 21.92 32.05 8.33
C ALA A 310 20.92 32.81 7.44
N ASP A 311 20.58 32.26 6.27
CA ASP A 311 19.64 32.88 5.32
C ASP A 311 18.24 33.01 5.94
N VAL A 312 17.79 31.94 6.61
CA VAL A 312 16.47 31.94 7.25
C VAL A 312 16.43 32.82 8.50
N ILE A 313 17.48 32.83 9.32
CA ILE A 313 17.57 33.74 10.47
C ILE A 313 17.62 35.21 10.01
N GLY A 314 18.29 35.50 8.90
CA GLY A 314 18.26 36.82 8.27
C GLY A 314 16.85 37.23 7.84
N ARG A 315 16.10 36.32 7.20
CA ARG A 315 14.68 36.56 6.84
C ARG A 315 13.76 36.68 8.05
N ALA A 316 14.10 36.02 9.16
CA ALA A 316 13.44 36.20 10.45
C ALA A 316 13.77 37.54 11.12
N GLY A 317 14.49 38.45 10.44
CA GLY A 317 14.83 39.78 10.91
C GLY A 317 15.98 39.80 11.91
N GLY A 318 16.77 38.72 11.96
CA GLY A 318 17.89 38.54 12.87
C GLY A 318 17.48 38.15 14.30
N LEU A 319 18.48 37.98 15.15
CA LEU A 319 18.30 37.70 16.58
C LEU A 319 17.83 38.96 17.33
N THR A 320 17.00 38.78 18.36
CA THR A 320 16.67 39.87 19.29
C THR A 320 17.85 40.16 20.24
N PRO A 321 17.88 41.32 20.92
CA PRO A 321 18.88 41.60 21.96
C PRO A 321 18.91 40.60 23.13
N GLN A 322 17.79 39.92 23.38
CA GLN A 322 17.62 38.94 24.45
C GLN A 322 17.97 37.50 24.00
N ALA A 323 18.25 37.29 22.72
CA ALA A 323 18.51 35.98 22.16
C ALA A 323 19.76 35.31 22.74
N TYR A 324 19.63 34.04 23.12
CA TYR A 324 20.77 33.21 23.50
C TYR A 324 21.18 32.29 22.34
N ALA A 325 22.06 32.80 21.48
CA ALA A 325 22.52 32.10 20.28
C ALA A 325 23.19 30.75 20.58
N GLU A 326 23.97 30.67 21.67
CA GLU A 326 24.63 29.44 22.11
C GLU A 326 23.64 28.41 22.67
N GLY A 327 22.42 28.83 22.98
CA GLY A 327 21.30 27.99 23.43
C GLY A 327 20.46 27.40 22.30
N ILE A 328 20.79 27.66 21.03
CA ILE A 328 20.05 27.18 19.86
C ILE A 328 19.71 25.68 19.95
N ARG A 329 18.47 25.34 19.64
CA ARG A 329 18.02 23.96 19.47
C ARG A 329 17.64 23.76 18.02
N PHE A 330 18.46 22.99 17.31
CA PHE A 330 18.19 22.57 15.94
C PHE A 330 17.71 21.13 15.94
N VAL A 331 16.55 20.87 15.34
CA VAL A 331 15.95 19.53 15.26
C VAL A 331 15.61 19.20 13.81
N ARG A 332 16.16 18.08 13.33
CA ARG A 332 15.90 17.52 12.01
C ARG A 332 14.99 16.30 12.12
N ARG A 333 13.75 16.44 11.65
CA ARG A 333 12.72 15.39 11.78
C ARG A 333 12.75 14.39 10.64
N GLU A 334 12.85 14.85 9.40
CA GLU A 334 12.69 14.01 8.19
C GLU A 334 13.66 12.82 8.15
N SER A 335 14.94 13.04 8.46
CA SER A 335 15.99 12.00 8.39
C SER A 335 16.13 11.15 9.67
N GLY A 336 15.31 11.37 10.70
CA GLY A 336 15.47 10.70 12.00
C GLY A 336 16.74 11.07 12.77
N VAL A 337 17.51 12.06 12.29
CA VAL A 337 18.76 12.54 12.92
C VAL A 337 18.50 13.16 14.29
N GLY A 338 17.32 13.76 14.48
CA GLY A 338 16.96 14.38 15.76
C GLY A 338 17.72 15.68 15.99
N ARG A 339 18.32 15.83 17.18
CA ARG A 339 19.00 17.08 17.57
C ARG A 339 20.36 17.21 16.92
N ILE A 340 20.66 18.40 16.37
CA ILE A 340 21.97 18.73 15.82
C ILE A 340 22.58 19.86 16.63
N ASN A 341 23.82 19.68 17.09
CA ASN A 341 24.54 20.72 17.81
C ASN A 341 25.08 21.75 16.81
N VAL A 342 24.68 23.01 16.99
CA VAL A 342 25.03 24.12 16.11
C VAL A 342 25.61 25.28 16.91
N ASP A 343 26.66 25.90 16.38
CA ASP A 343 27.17 27.18 16.85
C ASP A 343 26.56 28.29 16.00
N LEU A 344 25.40 28.81 16.43
CA LEU A 344 24.64 29.81 15.66
C LEU A 344 25.46 31.09 15.46
N ARG A 345 26.21 31.52 16.48
CA ARG A 345 27.04 32.73 16.38
C ARG A 345 28.06 32.59 15.26
N ARG A 346 28.77 31.45 15.18
CA ARG A 346 29.69 31.17 14.07
C ARG A 346 28.98 31.07 12.73
N ALA A 347 27.81 30.43 12.69
CA ALA A 347 27.02 30.31 11.46
C ALA A 347 26.60 31.67 10.87
N LEU A 348 26.30 32.65 11.73
CA LEU A 348 25.89 34.00 11.33
C LEU A 348 27.09 34.91 10.99
N GLN A 349 28.25 34.69 11.61
CA GLN A 349 29.48 35.48 11.37
C GLN A 349 30.26 35.01 10.14
N ASP A 350 30.27 33.70 9.91
CA ASP A 350 30.95 33.05 8.79
C ASP A 350 29.97 32.12 8.07
N THR A 351 29.46 32.59 6.93
CA THR A 351 28.48 31.85 6.12
C THR A 351 29.08 30.60 5.48
N THR A 352 30.41 30.47 5.44
CA THR A 352 31.11 29.27 4.96
C THR A 352 31.36 28.24 6.07
N SER A 353 31.08 28.60 7.32
CA SER A 353 31.26 27.74 8.47
C SER A 353 30.45 26.44 8.34
N ARG A 354 31.01 25.32 8.81
CA ARG A 354 30.29 24.04 8.93
C ARG A 354 29.01 24.14 9.80
N TYR A 355 28.90 25.18 10.63
CA TYR A 355 27.72 25.44 11.45
C TYR A 355 26.60 26.16 10.69
N ASN A 356 26.88 26.75 9.52
CA ASN A 356 25.84 27.29 8.64
C ASN A 356 25.20 26.14 7.83
N ILE A 357 24.43 25.32 8.53
CA ILE A 357 23.92 24.04 8.03
C ILE A 357 22.94 24.26 6.87
N LEU A 358 23.00 23.39 5.87
CA LEU A 358 22.01 23.29 4.80
C LEU A 358 20.67 22.82 5.36
N LEU A 359 19.62 23.59 5.11
CA LEU A 359 18.30 23.30 5.63
C LEU A 359 17.57 22.26 4.79
N GLN A 360 16.77 21.46 5.49
CA GLN A 360 15.93 20.41 4.95
C GLN A 360 14.46 20.65 5.33
N PRO A 361 13.51 20.05 4.61
CA PRO A 361 12.12 20.04 5.01
C PRO A 361 11.95 19.67 6.49
N ASP A 362 11.08 20.39 7.17
CA ASP A 362 10.69 20.15 8.57
C ASP A 362 11.81 20.31 9.60
N ASP A 363 12.93 20.95 9.24
CA ASP A 363 13.89 21.44 10.23
C ASP A 363 13.22 22.47 11.14
N ALA A 364 13.42 22.30 12.46
CA ALA A 364 12.94 23.21 13.49
C ALA A 364 14.11 23.87 14.19
N ILE A 365 14.08 25.20 14.25
CA ILE A 365 15.12 26.04 14.80
C ILE A 365 14.50 26.86 15.93
N ASP A 366 14.95 26.63 17.15
CA ASP A 366 14.45 27.32 18.34
C ASP A 366 15.61 28.07 19.02
N ILE A 367 15.46 29.39 19.17
CA ILE A 367 16.46 30.26 19.80
C ILE A 367 15.89 30.71 21.14
N PRO A 368 16.37 30.18 22.29
CA PRO A 368 15.81 30.57 23.58
C PRO A 368 16.21 31.98 23.99
N GLU A 369 15.49 32.53 24.96
CA GLU A 369 15.88 33.74 25.68
C GLU A 369 17.11 33.50 26.54
N TYR A 370 17.93 34.55 26.70
CA TYR A 370 19.08 34.53 27.60
C TYR A 370 18.63 34.53 29.06
N GLU A 371 18.73 33.36 29.69
CA GLU A 371 18.49 33.20 31.12
C GLU A 371 19.82 33.30 31.90
N PRO A 372 20.06 34.37 32.68
CA PRO A 372 21.29 34.54 33.46
C PRO A 372 21.29 33.68 34.74
N SER A 373 20.69 32.49 34.72
CA SER A 373 20.60 31.61 35.87
C SER A 373 20.97 30.17 35.54
N VAL A 374 21.43 29.44 36.56
CA VAL A 374 21.64 28.00 36.55
C VAL A 374 20.65 27.40 37.52
N LYS A 375 19.78 26.52 37.03
CA LYS A 375 18.82 25.80 37.85
C LYS A 375 19.48 24.58 38.47
N VAL A 376 19.36 24.38 39.77
CA VAL A 376 19.90 23.21 40.48
C VAL A 376 18.74 22.39 41.04
N THR A 377 18.66 21.13 40.62
CA THR A 377 17.56 20.20 40.92
C THR A 377 18.05 18.85 41.43
N GLY A 378 17.13 18.07 42.02
CA GLY A 378 17.40 16.72 42.52
C GLY A 378 17.84 16.68 43.99
N ALA A 379 18.76 15.76 44.33
CA ALA A 379 19.21 15.47 45.68
C ALA A 379 20.23 16.51 46.22
N VAL A 380 19.78 17.75 46.35
CA VAL A 380 20.48 18.86 47.02
C VAL A 380 19.66 19.35 48.22
N ASN A 381 20.29 20.02 49.18
CA ASN A 381 19.59 20.43 50.42
C ASN A 381 18.60 21.59 50.21
N SER A 382 18.81 22.41 49.18
CA SER A 382 17.92 23.52 48.82
C SER A 382 17.90 23.72 47.29
N PRO A 383 17.08 22.94 46.56
CA PRO A 383 16.90 23.10 45.11
C PRO A 383 16.44 24.53 44.76
N GLY A 384 16.91 25.08 43.64
CA GLY A 384 16.59 26.45 43.24
C GLY A 384 17.44 26.95 42.08
N SER A 385 17.20 28.19 41.65
CA SER A 385 17.99 28.85 40.61
C SER A 385 19.03 29.79 41.22
N VAL A 386 20.25 29.72 40.71
CA VAL A 386 21.39 30.53 41.15
C VAL A 386 21.83 31.41 39.99
N LEU A 387 22.10 32.70 40.26
CA LEU A 387 22.61 33.61 39.23
C LEU A 387 23.90 33.05 38.62
N TRP A 388 23.94 32.97 37.28
CA TRP A 388 25.11 32.50 36.55
C TRP A 388 26.26 33.50 36.70
N GLN A 389 27.45 32.98 36.96
CA GLN A 389 28.68 33.75 37.04
C GLN A 389 29.76 33.09 36.16
N GLN A 390 30.44 33.91 35.38
CA GLN A 390 31.52 33.46 34.51
C GLN A 390 32.64 32.80 35.33
N GLY A 391 33.12 31.64 34.87
CA GLY A 391 34.24 30.92 35.49
C GLY A 391 33.87 30.06 36.70
N ARG A 392 32.64 30.14 37.21
CA ARG A 392 32.17 29.23 38.28
C ARG A 392 31.95 27.83 37.75
N ASP A 393 32.32 26.85 38.56
CA ASP A 393 32.24 25.43 38.23
C ASP A 393 30.98 24.77 38.81
N LEU A 394 30.83 23.48 38.54
CA LEU A 394 29.71 22.69 39.00
C LEU A 394 29.54 22.71 40.53
N ASP A 395 30.65 22.63 41.27
CA ASP A 395 30.63 22.55 42.72
C ASP A 395 30.17 23.86 43.37
N TYR A 396 30.50 25.02 42.79
CA TYR A 396 29.97 26.32 43.21
C TYR A 396 28.43 26.33 43.23
N TYR A 397 27.79 25.90 42.13
CA TYR A 397 26.33 25.93 42.02
C TYR A 397 25.65 24.92 42.95
N ILE A 398 26.24 23.74 43.15
CA ILE A 398 25.74 22.76 44.12
C ILE A 398 25.86 23.31 45.55
N GLY A 399 26.98 23.95 45.89
CA GLY A 399 27.17 24.62 47.17
C GLY A 399 26.15 25.72 47.42
N ALA A 400 25.88 26.56 46.41
CA ALA A 400 24.85 27.58 46.46
C ALA A 400 23.43 27.01 46.66
N ALA A 401 23.19 25.76 46.23
CA ALA A 401 21.95 25.00 46.49
C ALA A 401 21.97 24.24 47.84
N GLY A 402 22.78 24.69 48.81
CA GLY A 402 22.90 24.07 50.13
C GLY A 402 23.74 22.80 50.17
N GLY A 403 24.43 22.45 49.09
CA GLY A 403 25.24 21.23 48.98
C GLY A 403 24.42 19.97 48.70
N PHE A 404 25.11 18.83 48.66
CA PHE A 404 24.50 17.53 48.42
C PHE A 404 23.61 17.09 49.59
N ALA A 405 22.43 16.53 49.28
CA ALA A 405 21.63 15.80 50.24
C ALA A 405 22.30 14.48 50.65
N GLN A 406 21.89 13.90 51.78
CA GLN A 406 22.49 12.67 52.33
C GLN A 406 22.48 11.50 51.34
N LEU A 407 21.39 11.37 50.58
CA LEU A 407 21.20 10.31 49.59
C LEU A 407 21.66 10.70 48.18
N ALA A 408 22.45 11.77 48.00
CA ALA A 408 22.88 12.20 46.67
C ALA A 408 23.94 11.30 46.03
N ASN A 409 23.78 11.00 44.75
CA ASN A 409 24.81 10.36 43.94
C ASN A 409 25.75 11.42 43.34
N LYS A 410 26.77 11.77 44.13
CA LYS A 410 27.77 12.81 43.81
C LYS A 410 28.58 12.55 42.53
N GLY A 411 28.63 11.29 42.07
CA GLY A 411 29.40 10.88 40.89
C GLY A 411 28.63 10.99 39.58
N ALA A 412 27.30 11.08 39.63
CA ALA A 412 26.42 11.07 38.45
C ALA A 412 25.71 12.42 38.22
N VAL A 413 26.27 13.51 38.75
CA VAL A 413 25.74 14.85 38.54
C VAL A 413 25.81 15.21 37.06
N SER A 414 24.72 15.65 36.47
CA SER A 414 24.65 16.05 35.08
C SER A 414 24.28 17.52 34.91
N VAL A 415 24.77 18.12 33.82
CA VAL A 415 24.45 19.48 33.39
C VAL A 415 23.77 19.38 32.05
N ARG A 416 22.50 19.78 31.99
CA ARG A 416 21.76 19.99 30.74
C ARG A 416 21.90 21.45 30.33
N TYR A 417 22.53 21.70 29.20
CA TYR A 417 22.74 23.03 28.63
C TYR A 417 21.46 23.54 27.93
N ALA A 418 21.38 24.85 27.66
CA ALA A 418 20.23 25.45 26.99
C ALA A 418 19.97 24.86 25.58
N ASN A 419 21.04 24.53 24.85
CA ASN A 419 21.01 23.81 23.57
C ASN A 419 20.59 22.32 23.72
N GLY A 420 20.29 21.86 24.93
CA GLY A 420 19.87 20.51 25.33
C GLY A 420 20.95 19.44 25.34
N GLU A 421 22.22 19.80 25.12
CA GLU A 421 23.34 18.90 25.38
C GLU A 421 23.36 18.52 26.86
N VAL A 422 23.68 17.26 27.18
CA VAL A 422 23.82 16.79 28.56
C VAL A 422 25.25 16.31 28.77
N ARG A 423 25.93 16.85 29.79
CA ARG A 423 27.25 16.38 30.22
C ARG A 423 27.20 15.90 31.65
N THR A 424 27.74 14.73 31.90
CA THR A 424 27.80 14.13 33.24
C THR A 424 29.21 14.24 33.80
N ARG A 425 29.30 14.54 35.09
CA ARG A 425 30.54 14.41 35.87
C ARG A 425 31.05 12.97 35.71
N HIS A 426 32.36 12.83 35.50
CA HIS A 426 33.01 11.53 35.53
C HIS A 426 34.36 11.65 36.23
N ARG A 427 34.72 10.60 36.96
CA ARG A 427 35.98 10.50 37.70
C ARG A 427 36.88 9.49 37.00
N THR A 428 38.06 9.92 36.60
CA THR A 428 39.11 9.05 36.06
C THR A 428 40.23 8.88 37.09
N ILE A 429 41.20 8.02 36.77
CA ILE A 429 42.39 7.76 37.61
C ILE A 429 43.29 9.02 37.71
N PHE A 430 43.17 9.97 36.76
CA PHE A 430 43.99 11.19 36.67
C PHE A 430 43.26 12.48 37.09
N GLY A 431 41.99 12.40 37.54
CA GLY A 431 41.24 13.57 37.99
C GLY A 431 39.73 13.44 37.84
N THR A 432 39.00 14.50 38.19
CA THR A 432 37.54 14.60 37.98
C THR A 432 37.27 15.60 36.88
N SER A 433 36.54 15.19 35.84
CA SER A 433 36.02 16.14 34.85
C SER A 433 34.70 16.71 35.37
N ASN A 434 34.68 18.03 35.58
CA ASN A 434 33.49 18.77 35.98
C ASN A 434 32.95 19.56 34.77
N PRO A 435 31.76 19.24 34.24
CA PRO A 435 31.12 20.10 33.25
C PRO A 435 30.86 21.47 33.87
N ARG A 436 31.08 22.55 33.12
CA ARG A 436 30.83 23.92 33.59
C ARG A 436 29.42 24.34 33.18
N PRO A 437 28.53 24.67 34.13
CA PRO A 437 27.20 25.19 33.79
C PRO A 437 27.28 26.56 33.10
N GLY A 438 26.47 26.73 32.07
CA GLY A 438 26.29 28.00 31.35
C GLY A 438 24.95 28.68 31.71
N PRO A 439 24.68 29.86 31.13
CA PRO A 439 23.36 30.49 31.20
C PRO A 439 22.25 29.53 30.73
N GLY A 440 21.11 29.53 31.43
CA GLY A 440 19.95 28.67 31.18
C GLY A 440 20.19 27.17 31.39
N ALA A 441 21.33 26.78 31.99
CA ALA A 441 21.65 25.38 32.23
C ALA A 441 20.93 24.83 33.47
N GLU A 442 20.66 23.53 33.47
CA GLU A 442 20.12 22.80 34.60
C GLU A 442 21.15 21.77 35.12
N VAL A 443 21.53 21.91 36.38
CA VAL A 443 22.32 20.95 37.14
C VAL A 443 21.36 19.98 37.82
N MET A 444 21.40 18.70 37.42
CA MET A 444 20.60 17.64 38.03
C MET A 444 21.48 16.74 38.89
N VAL A 445 21.16 16.65 40.18
CA VAL A 445 21.83 15.76 41.13
C VAL A 445 20.93 14.53 41.36
N PRO A 446 21.24 13.36 40.81
CA PRO A 446 20.43 12.17 41.06
C PRO A 446 20.59 11.66 42.50
N ALA A 447 19.57 11.00 43.03
CA ALA A 447 19.69 10.23 44.27
C ALA A 447 20.47 8.92 44.02
N LYS A 448 21.09 8.36 45.05
CA LYS A 448 21.68 7.02 45.03
C LYS A 448 20.55 6.01 44.97
N ASP A 449 20.71 5.02 44.10
CA ASP A 449 19.86 3.83 44.10
C ASP A 449 20.34 2.89 45.21
N PRO A 450 19.53 2.63 46.25
CA PRO A 450 19.89 1.72 47.33
C PRO A 450 19.92 0.24 46.90
N THR A 451 19.46 -0.09 45.70
CA THR A 451 19.42 -1.45 45.14
C THR A 451 20.46 -1.70 44.05
N ALA A 452 21.26 -0.69 43.69
CA ALA A 452 22.30 -0.84 42.67
C ALA A 452 23.39 -1.83 43.12
N PRO A 453 23.77 -2.82 42.28
CA PRO A 453 24.79 -3.80 42.64
C PRO A 453 26.12 -3.09 42.95
N HIS A 454 26.63 -3.27 44.17
CA HIS A 454 27.94 -2.76 44.56
C HIS A 454 29.02 -3.70 44.03
N THR A 455 29.90 -3.20 43.16
CA THR A 455 31.11 -3.92 42.79
C THR A 455 32.05 -3.93 44.00
N ASP A 456 32.31 -5.11 44.56
CA ASP A 456 33.27 -5.28 45.65
C ASP A 456 34.71 -5.16 45.11
N TYR A 457 35.24 -3.94 45.21
CA TYR A 457 36.60 -3.65 44.80
C TYR A 457 37.64 -4.40 45.65
N VAL A 458 37.34 -4.76 46.91
CA VAL A 458 38.26 -5.53 47.76
C VAL A 458 38.38 -6.95 47.23
N ALA A 459 37.26 -7.56 46.84
CA ALA A 459 37.27 -8.87 46.16
C ALA A 459 37.99 -8.81 44.81
N LEU A 460 37.80 -7.74 44.03
CA LEU A 460 38.45 -7.56 42.73
C LEU A 460 39.97 -7.34 42.85
N PHE A 461 40.41 -6.47 43.76
CA PHE A 461 41.84 -6.24 44.02
C PHE A 461 42.49 -7.44 44.72
N GLY A 462 41.76 -8.17 45.57
CA GLY A 462 42.19 -9.45 46.13
C GLY A 462 42.46 -10.48 45.03
N ALA A 463 41.54 -10.64 44.06
CA ALA A 463 41.72 -11.54 42.93
C ALA A 463 42.90 -11.13 42.04
N ILE A 464 43.08 -9.84 41.75
CA ILE A 464 44.23 -9.33 40.98
C ILE A 464 45.54 -9.57 41.74
N ALA A 465 45.59 -9.30 43.04
CA ALA A 465 46.76 -9.57 43.87
C ALA A 465 47.10 -11.06 43.94
N GLN A 466 46.09 -11.93 43.93
CA GLN A 466 46.25 -13.38 43.93
C GLN A 466 46.74 -13.92 42.57
N VAL A 467 46.26 -13.34 41.46
CA VAL A 467 46.81 -13.59 40.12
C VAL A 467 48.26 -13.12 40.01
N LEU A 468 48.59 -11.94 40.55
CA LEU A 468 49.97 -11.42 40.58
C LEU A 468 50.88 -12.26 41.48
N ALA A 469 50.41 -12.67 42.66
CA ALA A 469 51.17 -13.51 43.57
C ALA A 469 51.44 -14.91 42.98
N SER A 470 50.46 -15.47 42.26
CA SER A 470 50.62 -16.76 41.57
C SER A 470 51.53 -16.67 40.34
N THR A 471 51.52 -15.56 39.60
CA THR A 471 52.52 -15.33 38.53
C THR A 471 53.94 -15.17 39.08
N VAL A 472 54.11 -14.45 40.19
CA VAL A 472 55.42 -14.33 40.87
C VAL A 472 55.89 -15.69 41.39
N ALA A 473 55.00 -16.50 41.96
CA ALA A 473 55.34 -17.86 42.42
C ALA A 473 55.77 -18.78 41.26
N ILE A 474 55.09 -18.72 40.11
CA ILE A 474 55.48 -19.47 38.90
C ILE A 474 56.86 -19.03 38.39
N ILE A 475 57.14 -17.73 38.37
CA ILE A 475 58.46 -17.19 37.96
C ILE A 475 59.55 -17.68 38.93
N VAL A 476 59.31 -17.61 40.24
CA VAL A 476 60.29 -18.05 41.26
C VAL A 476 60.56 -19.56 41.16
N VAL A 477 59.53 -20.38 40.91
CA VAL A 477 59.67 -21.84 40.70
C VAL A 477 60.41 -22.15 39.39
N ALA A 478 60.13 -21.43 38.31
CA ALA A 478 60.81 -21.60 37.03
C ALA A 478 62.29 -21.16 37.05
N THR A 479 62.69 -20.29 37.98
CA THR A 479 64.11 -19.89 38.16
C THR A 479 64.90 -20.77 39.14
N LYS A 480 64.26 -21.75 39.78
CA LYS A 480 64.89 -22.67 40.76
C LYS A 480 64.93 -24.14 40.32
N LEU A 481 64.47 -24.44 39.10
CA LEU A 481 64.70 -25.68 38.36
C LEU A 481 65.74 -25.39 37.27
#